data_AF-A0A1Y3SUB6-F1
#
_entry.id   AF-A0A1Y3SUB6-F1
#
_cell.length_a   1.000
_cell.length_b   1.000
_cell.length_c   1.000
_cell.angle_alpha   90.00
_cell.angle_beta   90.00
_cell.angle_gamma   90.00
#
_symmetry.space_group_name_H-M   'P 1'
#
loop_
_entity.id
_entity.type
_entity.pdbx_description
1 polymer ?
#
loop_
_entity_poly.entity_id
_entity_poly.type
_entity_poly.pdbx_seq_one_letter_code
_entity_poly.pdbx_strand_id
1 'polypeptide(L)'
;MKHRWMVWPLAVGLILALTGCSSSDPKEKLVGTWSGQVDVMEQVVEGMRLTAPEIADELEMENFYIPLEMEFREDDTYTLTVDQEKLDQSVDQLIQKAVDATMVYMEQMLKDQGITNMTVDEALAQSGMDRESFTALMKESLGQLSSTVAEQIKTEGQYRADKEKLYTSDSTDTKPGDSQYTPYTLDGDSMTMDFSEQEMGQVTFTRGG
;
A
#
# COMPACT_ATOMS: atom_id res chain seq x y z
N MET A 1 19.44 10.60 82.79
CA MET A 1 20.73 10.79 82.10
C MET A 1 20.48 10.52 80.61
N LYS A 2 20.34 11.54 79.77
CA LYS A 2 21.41 12.15 78.91
C LYS A 2 21.96 11.09 77.93
N HIS A 3 21.87 11.16 76.59
CA HIS A 3 21.93 12.30 75.65
C HIS A 3 21.21 11.97 74.31
N ARG A 4 20.50 12.96 73.74
CA ARG A 4 20.26 13.12 72.29
C ARG A 4 21.51 13.77 71.69
N TRP A 5 22.00 13.32 70.51
CA TRP A 5 22.79 14.01 69.45
C TRP A 5 22.42 13.27 68.13
N MET A 6 21.71 13.84 67.14
CA MET A 6 22.06 14.87 66.15
C MET A 6 22.96 14.36 64.98
N VAL A 7 22.30 14.16 63.82
CA VAL A 7 22.74 14.36 62.42
C VAL A 7 23.71 13.35 61.78
N TRP A 8 23.18 12.61 60.79
CA TRP A 8 23.77 12.51 59.44
C TRP A 8 22.67 12.12 58.43
N PRO A 9 22.37 12.94 57.39
CA PRO A 9 21.43 12.57 56.34
C PRO A 9 22.19 11.75 55.29
N LEU A 10 21.99 10.43 55.28
CA LEU A 10 22.44 9.58 54.18
C LEU A 10 21.46 9.72 53.02
N ALA A 11 21.75 10.69 52.15
CA ALA A 11 21.29 10.68 50.78
C ALA A 11 21.96 9.51 50.04
N VAL A 12 21.18 8.49 49.71
CA VAL A 12 21.47 7.58 48.60
C VAL A 12 20.17 7.42 47.84
N GLY A 13 20.11 8.12 46.70
CA GLY A 13 19.06 7.95 45.73
C GLY A 13 19.12 6.56 45.13
N LEU A 14 17.98 5.88 45.13
CA LEU A 14 17.73 4.74 44.27
C LEU A 14 16.47 5.04 43.48
N ILE A 15 16.59 5.98 42.54
CA ILE A 15 15.71 6.05 41.38
C ILE A 15 16.08 4.83 40.55
N LEU A 16 15.40 3.70 40.78
CA LEU A 16 15.32 2.64 39.78
C LEU A 16 14.46 3.20 38.65
N ALA A 17 15.13 3.85 37.70
CA ALA A 17 14.64 3.92 36.35
C ALA A 17 14.36 2.48 35.93
N LEU A 18 13.08 2.11 35.88
CA LEU A 18 12.61 1.04 35.03
C LEU A 18 12.77 1.54 33.58
N THR A 19 14.01 1.69 33.13
CA THR A 19 14.33 1.46 31.74
C THR A 19 14.12 -0.02 31.53
N GLY A 20 12.86 -0.39 31.28
CA GLY A 20 12.54 -1.59 30.51
C GLY A 20 13.13 -1.39 29.12
N CYS A 21 14.45 -1.50 29.00
CA CYS A 21 15.06 -1.95 27.76
C CYS A 21 14.52 -3.36 27.56
N SER A 22 13.39 -3.50 26.84
CA SER A 22 13.06 -4.77 26.22
C SER A 22 14.14 -5.00 25.16
N SER A 23 15.23 -5.65 25.58
CA SER A 23 16.19 -6.29 24.70
C SER A 23 15.56 -7.55 24.06
N SER A 24 14.33 -7.43 23.60
CA SER A 24 13.67 -8.41 22.74
C SER A 24 14.29 -8.23 21.37
N ASP A 25 14.80 -9.32 20.82
CA ASP A 25 15.36 -9.39 19.47
C ASP A 25 14.41 -8.68 18.48
N PRO A 26 14.87 -7.74 17.64
CA PRO A 26 14.05 -7.10 16.61
C PRO A 26 13.20 -8.11 15.82
N LYS A 27 13.72 -9.32 15.62
CA LYS A 27 13.00 -10.43 14.99
C LYS A 27 11.72 -10.82 15.72
N GLU A 28 11.74 -10.95 17.05
CA GLU A 28 10.55 -11.32 17.84
C GLU A 28 9.43 -10.28 17.69
N LYS A 29 9.79 -9.02 17.46
CA LYS A 29 8.83 -7.94 17.22
C LYS A 29 8.33 -7.86 15.78
N LEU A 30 8.93 -8.59 14.84
CA LEU A 30 8.53 -8.63 13.44
C LEU A 30 7.63 -9.82 13.11
N VAL A 31 7.86 -10.98 13.74
CA VAL A 31 7.09 -12.20 13.46
C VAL A 31 5.58 -11.93 13.59
N GLY A 32 4.83 -12.35 12.57
CA GLY A 32 3.39 -12.14 12.44
C GLY A 32 2.99 -11.62 11.06
N THR A 33 1.69 -11.40 10.90
CA THR A 33 1.08 -10.85 9.69
C THR A 33 0.84 -9.35 9.85
N TRP A 34 1.12 -8.62 8.78
CA TRP A 34 1.10 -7.18 8.68
C TRP A 34 0.36 -6.76 7.41
N SER A 35 -0.64 -5.90 7.55
CA SER A 35 -1.43 -5.41 6.43
C SER A 35 -1.14 -3.93 6.20
N GLY A 36 -0.85 -3.56 4.97
CA GLY A 36 -0.53 -2.20 4.56
C GLY A 36 -1.19 -1.86 3.24
N GLN A 37 -0.97 -0.65 2.76
CA GLN A 37 -1.42 -0.24 1.42
C GLN A 37 -0.48 0.81 0.85
N VAL A 38 -0.31 0.78 -0.47
CA VAL A 38 0.44 1.81 -1.21
C VAL A 38 -0.52 2.53 -2.15
N ASP A 39 -0.50 3.86 -2.12
CA ASP A 39 -1.24 4.66 -3.10
C ASP A 39 -0.44 4.72 -4.39
N VAL A 40 -1.09 4.34 -5.49
CA VAL A 40 -0.49 4.39 -6.82
C VAL A 40 -1.32 5.22 -7.81
N MET A 41 -2.19 6.11 -7.30
CA MET A 41 -3.05 6.94 -8.13
C MET A 41 -2.26 7.79 -9.13
N GLU A 42 -1.11 8.34 -8.71
CA GLU A 42 -0.27 9.16 -9.58
C GLU A 42 0.23 8.37 -10.80
N GLN A 43 0.71 7.14 -10.60
CA GLN A 43 1.16 6.25 -11.67
C GLN A 43 -0.01 5.84 -12.59
N VAL A 44 -1.20 5.61 -12.02
CA VAL A 44 -2.42 5.32 -12.80
C VAL A 44 -2.78 6.50 -13.70
N VAL A 45 -2.80 7.73 -13.15
CA VAL A 45 -3.10 8.95 -13.92
C VAL A 45 -2.03 9.21 -14.98
N GLU A 46 -0.75 9.05 -14.66
CA GLU A 46 0.34 9.24 -15.61
C GLU A 46 0.24 8.24 -16.77
N GLY A 47 0.01 6.96 -16.48
CA GLY A 47 -0.23 5.94 -17.50
C GLY A 47 -1.45 6.24 -18.36
N MET A 48 -2.54 6.73 -17.75
CA MET A 48 -3.74 7.13 -18.48
C MET A 48 -3.47 8.34 -19.38
N ARG A 49 -2.74 9.36 -18.91
CA ARG A 49 -2.40 10.55 -19.72
C ARG A 49 -1.65 10.23 -21.01
N LEU A 50 -0.86 9.15 -21.03
CA LEU A 50 -0.14 8.72 -22.23
C LEU A 50 -1.07 8.20 -23.33
N THR A 51 -2.27 7.73 -22.97
CA THR A 51 -3.18 7.03 -23.89
C THR A 51 -4.53 7.73 -24.06
N ALA A 52 -5.00 8.43 -23.03
CA ALA A 52 -6.29 9.12 -22.95
C ALA A 52 -6.19 10.34 -22.01
N PRO A 53 -5.47 11.40 -22.40
CA PRO A 53 -5.25 12.57 -21.55
C PRO A 53 -6.53 13.27 -21.12
N GLU A 54 -7.53 13.34 -22.01
CA GLU A 54 -8.82 13.96 -21.70
C GLU A 54 -9.60 13.17 -20.65
N ILE A 55 -9.45 11.84 -20.63
CA ILE A 55 -10.08 10.99 -19.60
C ILE A 55 -9.33 11.09 -18.28
N ALA A 56 -8.00 11.17 -18.33
CA ALA A 56 -7.16 11.31 -17.15
C ALA A 56 -7.44 12.60 -16.39
N ASP A 57 -7.71 13.70 -17.09
CA ASP A 57 -8.02 15.00 -16.48
C ASP A 57 -9.45 15.05 -15.88
N GLU A 58 -10.37 14.22 -16.38
CA GLU A 58 -11.74 14.06 -15.88
C GLU A 58 -11.86 12.95 -14.81
N LEU A 59 -10.77 12.22 -14.52
CA LEU A 59 -10.78 11.12 -13.56
C LEU A 59 -10.84 11.65 -12.12
N GLU A 60 -12.06 11.76 -11.59
CA GLU A 60 -12.30 12.17 -10.20
C GLU A 60 -12.04 11.02 -9.20
N MET A 61 -10.77 10.67 -9.03
CA MET A 61 -10.30 9.72 -8.02
C MET A 61 -9.02 10.25 -7.36
N GLU A 62 -9.07 10.47 -6.05
CA GLU A 62 -7.94 11.03 -5.29
C GLU A 62 -6.86 10.00 -4.98
N ASN A 63 -7.26 8.75 -4.72
CA ASN A 63 -6.35 7.69 -4.29
C ASN A 63 -6.75 6.37 -4.94
N PHE A 64 -5.76 5.53 -5.24
CA PHE A 64 -5.96 4.15 -5.69
C PHE A 64 -4.94 3.27 -4.96
N TYR A 65 -5.44 2.49 -4.02
CA TYR A 65 -4.59 1.72 -3.12
C TYR A 65 -4.39 0.28 -3.60
N ILE A 66 -3.14 -0.18 -3.61
CA ILE A 66 -2.79 -1.60 -3.67
C ILE A 66 -2.67 -2.11 -2.23
N PRO A 67 -3.54 -3.03 -1.78
CA PRO A 67 -3.51 -3.57 -0.43
C PRO A 67 -2.44 -4.67 -0.34
N LEU A 68 -1.48 -4.49 0.56
CA LEU A 68 -0.35 -5.40 0.75
C LEU A 68 -0.52 -6.21 2.02
N GLU A 69 -0.13 -7.49 1.97
CA GLU A 69 -0.05 -8.36 3.12
C GLU A 69 1.36 -8.95 3.21
N MET A 70 2.02 -8.70 4.35
CA MET A 70 3.35 -9.16 4.64
C MET A 70 3.32 -10.09 5.85
N GLU A 71 3.94 -11.26 5.75
CA GLU A 71 4.06 -12.21 6.85
C GLU A 71 5.53 -12.48 7.12
N PHE A 72 5.96 -12.31 8.37
CA PHE A 72 7.27 -12.76 8.85
C PHE A 72 7.11 -13.99 9.74
N ARG A 73 7.83 -15.06 9.44
CA ARG A 73 7.74 -16.34 10.15
C ARG A 73 8.92 -16.55 11.09
N GLU A 74 8.75 -17.46 12.04
CA GLU A 74 9.78 -17.78 13.04
C GLU A 74 11.04 -18.42 12.45
N ASP A 75 10.91 -19.08 11.30
CA ASP A 75 11.96 -19.81 10.59
C ASP A 75 12.82 -18.94 9.66
N ASP A 76 12.77 -17.61 9.84
CA ASP A 76 13.44 -16.61 9.01
C ASP A 76 12.88 -16.49 7.57
N THR A 77 11.71 -17.06 7.27
CA THR A 77 11.03 -16.81 5.98
C THR A 77 10.03 -15.67 6.05
N TYR A 78 9.80 -15.01 4.91
CA TYR A 78 8.76 -13.99 4.76
C TYR A 78 7.99 -14.15 3.45
N THR A 79 6.77 -13.64 3.42
CA THR A 79 5.99 -13.43 2.19
C THR A 79 5.50 -11.99 2.11
N LEU A 80 5.49 -11.43 0.90
CA LEU A 80 4.76 -10.21 0.55
C LEU A 80 3.76 -10.57 -0.54
N THR A 81 2.50 -10.26 -0.32
CA THR A 81 1.39 -10.57 -1.22
C THR A 81 0.44 -9.38 -1.30
N VAL A 82 -0.56 -9.49 -2.16
CA VAL A 82 -1.65 -8.53 -2.29
C VAL A 82 -2.93 -9.18 -1.79
N ASP A 83 -3.74 -8.42 -1.04
CA ASP A 83 -5.12 -8.81 -0.75
C ASP A 83 -5.93 -8.71 -2.05
N GLN A 84 -6.05 -9.85 -2.75
CA GLN A 84 -6.66 -9.93 -4.08
C GLN A 84 -8.10 -9.44 -4.08
N GLU A 85 -8.89 -9.75 -3.05
CA GLU A 85 -10.30 -9.37 -2.98
C GLU A 85 -10.44 -7.85 -2.86
N LYS A 86 -9.63 -7.23 -1.98
CA LYS A 86 -9.61 -5.77 -1.87
C LYS A 86 -9.09 -5.10 -3.14
N LEU A 87 -8.08 -5.68 -3.81
CA LEU A 87 -7.58 -5.14 -5.07
C LEU A 87 -8.63 -5.23 -6.19
N ASP A 88 -9.34 -6.35 -6.30
CA ASP A 88 -10.43 -6.52 -7.29
C ASP A 88 -11.51 -5.45 -7.10
N GLN A 89 -11.89 -5.17 -5.84
CA GLN A 89 -12.82 -4.10 -5.52
C GLN A 89 -12.30 -2.71 -5.90
N SER A 90 -11.02 -2.42 -5.63
CA SER A 90 -10.39 -1.16 -6.03
C SER A 90 -10.35 -1.00 -7.55
N VAL A 91 -9.98 -2.04 -8.29
CA VAL A 91 -9.96 -2.02 -9.77
C VAL A 91 -11.35 -1.82 -10.34
N ASP A 92 -12.37 -2.48 -9.77
CA ASP A 92 -13.77 -2.27 -10.17
C ASP A 92 -14.22 -0.82 -9.97
N GLN A 93 -13.83 -0.18 -8.87
CA GLN A 93 -14.09 1.24 -8.62
C GLN A 93 -13.37 2.15 -9.61
N LEU A 94 -12.10 1.87 -9.90
CA LEU A 94 -11.32 2.58 -10.93
C LEU A 94 -12.01 2.51 -12.28
N ILE A 95 -12.50 1.33 -12.67
CA ILE A 95 -13.24 1.13 -13.92
C ILE A 95 -14.51 1.98 -13.94
N GLN A 96 -15.30 1.99 -12.87
CA GLN A 96 -16.51 2.83 -12.81
C GLN A 96 -16.18 4.32 -12.98
N LYS A 97 -15.13 4.81 -12.32
CA LYS A 97 -14.68 6.19 -12.42
C LYS A 97 -14.15 6.54 -13.81
N ALA A 98 -13.41 5.64 -14.44
CA ALA A 98 -12.95 5.83 -15.82
C ALA A 98 -14.13 5.86 -16.81
N VAL A 99 -15.16 5.02 -16.60
CA VAL A 99 -16.40 5.07 -17.38
C VAL A 99 -17.10 6.41 -17.19
N ASP A 100 -17.25 6.90 -15.96
CA ASP A 100 -17.85 8.21 -15.67
C ASP A 100 -17.11 9.35 -16.36
N ALA A 101 -15.78 9.39 -16.21
CA ALA A 101 -14.93 10.38 -16.88
C ALA A 101 -15.09 10.33 -18.41
N THR A 102 -15.19 9.13 -18.98
CA THR A 102 -15.46 8.96 -20.42
C THR A 102 -16.81 9.52 -20.83
N MET A 103 -17.87 9.31 -20.03
CA MET A 103 -19.19 9.86 -20.34
C MET A 103 -19.20 11.39 -20.28
N VAL A 104 -18.53 11.97 -19.29
CA VAL A 104 -18.38 13.44 -19.17
C VAL A 104 -17.64 13.99 -20.38
N TYR A 105 -16.52 13.37 -20.77
CA TYR A 105 -15.76 13.76 -21.95
C TYR A 105 -16.60 13.66 -23.23
N MET A 106 -17.38 12.58 -23.42
CA MET A 106 -18.28 12.44 -24.57
C MET A 106 -19.35 13.54 -24.59
N GLU A 107 -19.91 13.92 -23.44
CA GLU A 107 -20.88 15.00 -23.34
C GLU A 107 -20.27 16.34 -23.76
N GLN A 108 -19.06 16.64 -23.30
CA GLN A 108 -18.30 17.83 -23.69
C GLN A 108 -18.02 17.83 -25.19
N MET A 109 -17.58 16.69 -25.75
CA MET A 109 -17.32 16.55 -27.18
C MET A 109 -18.57 16.81 -28.04
N LEU A 110 -19.74 16.33 -27.64
CA LEU A 110 -21.00 16.62 -28.34
C LEU A 110 -21.32 18.12 -28.34
N LYS A 111 -21.15 18.78 -27.17
CA LYS A 111 -21.35 20.23 -27.04
C LYS A 111 -20.38 21.03 -27.92
N ASP A 112 -19.12 20.64 -27.96
CA ASP A 112 -18.07 21.29 -28.76
C ASP A 112 -18.33 21.14 -30.27
N GLN A 113 -18.96 20.04 -30.70
CA GLN A 113 -19.42 19.84 -32.07
C GLN A 113 -20.73 20.57 -32.40
N GLY A 114 -21.29 21.32 -31.45
CA GLY A 114 -22.57 22.03 -31.59
C GLY A 114 -23.79 21.09 -31.57
N ILE A 115 -23.61 19.83 -31.18
CA ILE A 115 -24.67 18.84 -31.05
C ILE A 115 -25.30 19.00 -29.66
N THR A 116 -26.45 19.66 -29.61
CA THR A 116 -27.15 19.98 -28.33
C THR A 116 -28.43 19.18 -28.11
N ASN A 117 -28.89 18.45 -29.13
CA ASN A 117 -30.14 17.69 -29.11
C ASN A 117 -29.92 16.17 -29.03
N MET A 118 -28.72 15.73 -28.65
CA MET A 118 -28.37 14.31 -28.53
C MET A 118 -27.69 14.09 -27.18
N THR A 119 -28.13 13.08 -26.44
CA THR A 119 -27.48 12.66 -25.19
C THR A 119 -26.32 11.71 -25.48
N VAL A 120 -25.44 11.51 -24.50
CA VAL A 120 -24.36 10.51 -24.59
C VAL A 120 -24.93 9.09 -24.80
N ASP A 121 -26.03 8.75 -24.12
CA ASP A 121 -26.71 7.46 -24.30
C ASP A 121 -27.23 7.27 -25.73
N GLU A 122 -27.80 8.32 -26.33
CA GLU A 122 -28.25 8.27 -27.72
C GLU A 122 -27.09 8.15 -28.72
N ALA A 123 -25.94 8.78 -28.41
CA ALA A 123 -24.73 8.65 -29.19
C ALA A 123 -24.13 7.23 -29.09
N LEU A 124 -24.08 6.64 -27.89
CA LEU A 124 -23.66 5.26 -27.67
C LEU A 124 -24.59 4.27 -28.39
N ALA A 125 -25.91 4.51 -28.33
CA ALA A 125 -26.90 3.64 -28.97
C ALA A 125 -26.72 3.57 -30.49
N GLN A 126 -26.23 4.64 -31.13
CA GLN A 126 -25.89 4.60 -32.57
C GLN A 126 -24.74 3.65 -32.91
N SER A 127 -23.83 3.41 -31.95
CA SER A 127 -22.78 2.40 -32.05
C SER A 127 -23.25 0.99 -31.61
N GLY A 128 -24.53 0.84 -31.24
CA GLY A 128 -25.08 -0.41 -30.71
C GLY A 128 -24.62 -0.72 -29.29
N MET A 129 -24.13 0.28 -28.56
CA MET A 129 -23.70 0.14 -27.16
C MET A 129 -24.62 0.93 -26.25
N ASP A 130 -24.67 0.53 -25.00
CA ASP A 130 -25.14 1.34 -23.88
C ASP A 130 -24.02 1.44 -22.84
N ARG A 131 -24.27 2.22 -21.79
CA ARG A 131 -23.30 2.40 -20.71
C ARG A 131 -22.93 1.08 -20.03
N GLU A 132 -23.88 0.16 -19.88
CA GLU A 132 -23.63 -1.15 -19.26
C GLU A 132 -22.68 -2.00 -20.11
N SER A 133 -22.94 -2.07 -21.41
CA SER A 133 -22.11 -2.76 -22.40
C SER A 133 -20.72 -2.14 -22.47
N PHE A 134 -20.61 -0.81 -22.44
CA PHE A 134 -19.34 -0.11 -22.39
C PHE A 134 -18.55 -0.43 -21.10
N THR A 135 -19.24 -0.46 -19.96
CA THR A 135 -18.65 -0.86 -18.67
C THR A 135 -18.16 -2.30 -18.71
N ALA A 136 -18.94 -3.21 -19.31
CA ALA A 136 -18.54 -4.61 -19.47
C ALA A 136 -17.29 -4.75 -20.34
N LEU A 137 -17.18 -3.98 -21.44
CA LEU A 137 -15.98 -3.95 -22.27
C LEU A 137 -14.75 -3.45 -21.50
N MET A 138 -14.90 -2.40 -20.68
CA MET A 138 -13.82 -1.92 -19.81
C MET A 138 -13.40 -2.97 -18.78
N LYS A 139 -14.37 -3.67 -18.17
CA LYS A 139 -14.11 -4.79 -17.26
C LYS A 139 -13.42 -5.96 -17.95
N GLU A 140 -13.78 -6.28 -19.18
CA GLU A 140 -13.09 -7.32 -19.95
C GLU A 140 -11.65 -6.91 -20.25
N SER A 141 -11.42 -5.67 -20.64
CA SER A 141 -10.07 -5.15 -20.94
C SER A 141 -9.16 -5.06 -19.71
N LEU A 142 -9.72 -4.78 -18.53
CA LEU A 142 -8.97 -4.55 -17.31
C LEU A 142 -9.11 -5.69 -16.28
N GLY A 143 -9.90 -6.73 -16.58
CA GLY A 143 -10.25 -7.78 -15.63
C GLY A 143 -9.10 -8.68 -15.19
N GLN A 144 -7.97 -8.65 -15.91
CA GLN A 144 -6.74 -9.34 -15.52
C GLN A 144 -5.73 -8.42 -14.82
N LEU A 145 -6.03 -7.13 -14.70
CA LEU A 145 -5.10 -6.15 -14.14
C LEU A 145 -4.78 -6.47 -12.68
N SER A 146 -5.81 -6.75 -11.87
CA SER A 146 -5.64 -7.06 -10.45
C SER A 146 -4.78 -8.31 -10.25
N SER A 147 -5.08 -9.41 -10.96
CA SER A 147 -4.30 -10.64 -10.87
C SER A 147 -2.86 -10.44 -11.34
N THR A 148 -2.65 -9.67 -12.42
CA THR A 148 -1.31 -9.37 -12.94
C THR A 148 -0.49 -8.59 -11.91
N VAL A 149 -1.08 -7.57 -11.26
CA VAL A 149 -0.43 -6.80 -10.21
C VAL A 149 -0.11 -7.69 -8.99
N ALA A 150 -1.07 -8.52 -8.57
CA ALA A 150 -0.87 -9.43 -7.45
C ALA A 150 0.26 -10.44 -7.72
N GLU A 151 0.34 -11.00 -8.93
CA GLU A 151 1.41 -11.91 -9.32
C GLU A 151 2.78 -11.22 -9.38
N GLN A 152 2.84 -9.97 -9.84
CA GLN A 152 4.08 -9.20 -9.89
C GLN A 152 4.64 -8.82 -8.51
N ILE A 153 3.76 -8.56 -7.54
CA ILE A 153 4.15 -8.18 -6.18
C ILE A 153 4.48 -9.41 -5.34
N LYS A 154 3.83 -10.54 -5.60
CA LYS A 154 4.00 -11.76 -4.82
C LYS A 154 5.47 -12.17 -4.73
N THR A 155 6.01 -12.07 -3.52
CA THR A 155 7.41 -12.39 -3.23
C THR A 155 7.48 -13.28 -1.99
N GLU A 156 8.40 -14.24 -2.00
CA GLU A 156 8.72 -15.09 -0.86
C GLU A 156 10.22 -15.32 -0.77
N GLY A 157 10.75 -15.37 0.45
CA GLY A 157 12.13 -15.80 0.67
C GLY A 157 12.57 -15.69 2.12
N GLN A 158 13.86 -15.44 2.35
CA GLN A 158 14.42 -15.33 3.69
C GLN A 158 14.60 -13.86 4.09
N TYR A 159 14.41 -13.56 5.37
CA TYR A 159 14.66 -12.24 5.93
C TYR A 159 15.65 -12.30 7.10
N ARG A 160 16.28 -11.15 7.36
CA ARG A 160 17.05 -10.90 8.57
C ARG A 160 16.84 -9.45 8.96
N ALA A 161 16.54 -9.20 10.22
CA ALA A 161 16.42 -7.85 10.75
C ALA A 161 17.62 -7.50 11.65
N ASP A 162 18.15 -6.30 11.49
CA ASP A 162 19.12 -5.71 12.42
C ASP A 162 18.75 -4.24 12.68
N LYS A 163 18.28 -3.95 13.89
CA LYS A 163 17.80 -2.62 14.31
C LYS A 163 16.77 -2.08 13.31
N GLU A 164 17.09 -1.01 12.58
CA GLU A 164 16.21 -0.31 11.64
C GLU A 164 16.40 -0.77 10.19
N LYS A 165 17.02 -1.94 9.98
CA LYS A 165 17.33 -2.50 8.66
C LYS A 165 16.74 -3.88 8.49
N LEU A 166 15.94 -4.04 7.44
CA LEU A 166 15.42 -5.32 7.00
C LEU A 166 16.19 -5.77 5.75
N TYR A 167 16.80 -6.94 5.82
CA TYR A 167 17.48 -7.57 4.70
C TYR A 167 16.61 -8.71 4.18
N THR A 168 16.40 -8.78 2.87
CA THR A 168 15.58 -9.82 2.23
C THR A 168 16.33 -10.51 1.09
N SER A 169 15.94 -11.74 0.81
CA SER A 169 16.33 -12.49 -0.39
C SER A 169 15.07 -13.07 -1.03
N ASP A 170 15.10 -13.30 -2.33
CA ASP A 170 13.99 -13.91 -3.08
C ASP A 170 14.16 -15.44 -3.17
N SER A 171 14.74 -16.03 -2.11
CA SER A 171 15.02 -17.46 -2.02
C SER A 171 14.77 -17.93 -0.60
N THR A 172 13.98 -18.99 -0.47
CA THR A 172 13.72 -19.65 0.82
C THR A 172 14.92 -20.40 1.37
N ASP A 173 15.94 -20.67 0.54
CA ASP A 173 17.11 -21.48 0.91
C ASP A 173 18.37 -20.64 1.17
N THR A 174 18.36 -19.36 0.78
CA THR A 174 19.54 -18.48 0.83
C THR A 174 19.28 -17.31 1.76
N LYS A 175 20.06 -17.21 2.84
CA LYS A 175 20.00 -16.04 3.75
C LYS A 175 20.38 -14.76 3.01
N PRO A 176 19.75 -13.62 3.35
CA PRO A 176 20.06 -12.35 2.74
C PRO A 176 21.48 -11.88 3.10
N GLY A 177 22.14 -11.24 2.14
CA GLY A 177 23.45 -10.61 2.33
C GLY A 177 23.37 -9.27 3.06
N ASP A 178 24.50 -8.57 3.17
CA ASP A 178 24.59 -7.29 3.89
C ASP A 178 24.48 -6.05 2.98
N SER A 179 24.39 -6.24 1.66
CA SER A 179 24.57 -5.17 0.67
C SER A 179 23.32 -4.33 0.39
N GLN A 180 22.12 -4.91 0.53
CA GLN A 180 20.84 -4.25 0.27
C GLN A 180 19.92 -4.47 1.47
N TYR A 181 19.26 -3.40 1.91
CA TYR A 181 18.31 -3.44 3.01
C TYR A 181 17.23 -2.39 2.81
N THR A 182 16.05 -2.68 3.33
CA THR A 182 14.93 -1.74 3.44
C THR A 182 14.98 -1.12 4.84
N PRO A 183 15.07 0.22 4.96
CA PRO A 183 14.90 0.88 6.25
C PRO A 183 13.49 0.63 6.80
N TYR A 184 13.40 0.35 8.10
CA TYR A 184 12.11 0.19 8.77
C TYR A 184 12.12 0.69 10.21
N THR A 185 10.95 1.06 10.70
CA THR A 185 10.70 1.39 12.10
C THR A 185 9.53 0.58 12.63
N LEU A 186 9.56 0.27 13.94
CA LEU A 186 8.48 -0.40 14.65
C LEU A 186 8.01 0.46 15.81
N ASP A 187 6.71 0.74 15.85
CA ASP A 187 6.02 1.38 16.97
C ASP A 187 4.79 0.54 17.36
N GLY A 188 5.00 -0.38 18.30
CA GLY A 188 3.98 -1.33 18.74
C GLY A 188 3.49 -2.22 17.60
N ASP A 189 2.22 -2.04 17.23
CA ASP A 189 1.54 -2.78 16.17
C ASP A 189 1.65 -2.09 14.79
N SER A 190 2.47 -1.04 14.69
CA SER A 190 2.74 -0.32 13.44
C SER A 190 4.19 -0.54 12.97
N MET A 191 4.34 -0.86 11.69
CA MET A 191 5.63 -0.99 11.01
C MET A 191 5.65 -0.05 9.81
N THR A 192 6.60 0.88 9.77
CA THR A 192 6.81 1.72 8.58
C THR A 192 8.05 1.24 7.86
N MET A 193 7.92 0.98 6.56
CA MET A 193 9.01 0.57 5.68
C MET A 193 9.21 1.61 4.58
N ASP A 194 10.47 1.90 4.28
CA ASP A 194 10.83 2.87 3.24
C ASP A 194 11.21 2.17 1.94
N PHE A 195 10.27 2.19 0.98
CA PHE A 195 10.44 1.67 -0.37
C PHE A 195 10.69 2.79 -1.39
N SER A 196 11.26 3.92 -0.97
CA SER A 196 11.56 5.04 -1.89
C SER A 196 12.55 4.63 -2.99
N GLU A 197 13.43 3.66 -2.75
CA GLU A 197 14.32 3.10 -3.79
C GLU A 197 13.55 2.31 -4.86
N GLN A 198 12.33 1.85 -4.56
CA GLN A 198 11.43 1.15 -5.47
C GLN A 198 10.27 2.04 -5.95
N GLU A 199 10.38 3.37 -5.76
CA GLU A 199 9.37 4.36 -6.17
C GLU A 199 7.97 4.15 -5.53
N MET A 200 7.89 3.37 -4.45
CA MET A 200 6.65 3.15 -3.68
C MET A 200 6.55 4.06 -2.45
N GLY A 201 7.61 4.82 -2.13
CA GLY A 201 7.65 5.70 -0.96
C GLY A 201 7.59 4.95 0.36
N GLN A 202 7.06 5.59 1.40
CA GLN A 202 6.90 4.96 2.71
C GLN A 202 5.56 4.24 2.82
N VAL A 203 5.61 2.97 3.21
CA VAL A 203 4.41 2.15 3.45
C VAL A 203 4.32 1.85 4.93
N THR A 204 3.15 2.09 5.50
CA THR A 204 2.85 1.70 6.89
C THR A 204 1.99 0.46 6.90
N PHE A 205 2.46 -0.57 7.59
CA PHE A 205 1.75 -1.80 7.87
C PHE A 205 1.27 -1.83 9.32
N THR A 206 0.13 -2.48 9.54
CA THR A 206 -0.47 -2.69 10.86
C THR A 206 -0.57 -4.19 11.13
N ARG A 207 -0.23 -4.62 12.35
CA ARG A 207 -0.25 -6.02 12.75
C ARG A 207 -1.70 -6.54 12.87
N GLY A 208 -1.97 -7.71 12.28
CA GLY A 208 -3.24 -8.43 12.45
C GLY A 208 -4.47 -7.73 11.86
N GLY A 209 -4.29 -7.06 10.71
CA GLY A 209 -5.37 -6.45 9.94
C GLY A 209 -6.43 -7.43 9.44
#